data_AF-A0A0K9PP95-F1
#
_entry.id   AF-A0A0K9PP95-F1
#
_cell.length_a   1.000
_cell.length_b   1.000
_cell.length_c   1.000
_cell.angle_alpha   90.00
_cell.angle_beta   90.00
_cell.angle_gamma   90.00
#
_symmetry.space_group_name_H-M   'P 1'
#
loop_
_entity.id
_entity.type
_entity.pdbx_description
1 polymer ?
#
loop_
_entity_poly.entity_id
_entity_poly.type
_entity_poly.pdbx_seq_one_letter_code
_entity_poly.pdbx_strand_id
1 'polypeptide(L)'
;MTCGAVDFIFGNAVVFLQNCDLQARRPNKEQKNIFTAQGRDDPNQSTGISIHKCKIRAASNLASIQSSFSTYLGRPWKKYSKTVVMKSLISNVIHPKGWFPWSGNFALSTLFYGEYGNFGAGTSKRVNLASIRDVCWTKPKTYPDGFRQRKEYFSAVKVGRD
;
A
#
# COMPACT_ATOMS: atom_id res chain seq x y z
N MET A 1 10.00 -13.25 3.66
CA MET A 1 8.99 -13.38 2.60
C MET A 1 7.64 -13.50 3.27
N THR A 2 6.65 -12.72 2.83
CA THR A 2 5.27 -12.78 3.35
C THR A 2 4.34 -13.17 2.20
N CYS A 3 3.47 -14.15 2.41
CA CYS A 3 2.55 -14.63 1.39
C CYS A 3 1.14 -14.78 1.95
N GLY A 4 0.14 -14.26 1.23
CA GLY A 4 -1.25 -14.32 1.68
C GLY A 4 -2.24 -13.98 0.59
N ALA A 5 -3.53 -13.99 0.95
CA ALA A 5 -4.62 -13.75 0.01
C ALA A 5 -5.40 -12.49 0.43
N VAL A 6 -6.28 -12.62 1.41
CA VAL A 6 -7.13 -11.53 1.91
C VAL A 6 -6.50 -10.90 3.14
N ASP A 7 -6.36 -9.57 3.14
CA ASP A 7 -5.97 -8.72 4.27
C ASP A 7 -4.76 -9.23 5.09
N PHE A 8 -3.74 -9.76 4.41
CA PHE A 8 -2.70 -10.54 5.10
C PHE A 8 -1.61 -9.70 5.78
N ILE A 9 -1.65 -8.37 5.62
CA ILE A 9 -0.89 -7.39 6.42
C ILE A 9 -1.90 -6.39 7.00
N PHE A 10 -2.40 -6.65 8.20
CA PHE A 10 -3.47 -5.87 8.82
C PHE A 10 -3.11 -5.44 10.25
N GLY A 11 -3.87 -4.50 10.80
CA GLY A 11 -3.70 -4.03 12.17
C GLY A 11 -3.48 -2.52 12.29
N ASN A 12 -3.22 -2.07 13.51
CA ASN A 12 -3.02 -0.66 13.86
C ASN A 12 -1.65 -0.39 14.50
N ALA A 13 -0.61 -1.08 14.01
CA ALA A 13 0.77 -0.85 14.45
C ALA A 13 1.43 0.33 13.70
N VAL A 14 2.59 0.78 14.20
CA VAL A 14 3.59 1.51 13.40
C VAL A 14 4.51 0.46 12.78
N VAL A 15 4.36 0.16 11.48
CA VAL A 15 5.16 -0.89 10.83
C VAL A 15 5.86 -0.37 9.58
N PHE A 16 7.12 -0.78 9.44
CA PHE A 16 7.97 -0.49 8.29
C PHE A 16 8.51 -1.81 7.72
N LEU A 17 8.06 -2.16 6.53
CA LEU A 17 8.49 -3.35 5.80
C LEU A 17 9.52 -2.91 4.76
N GLN A 18 10.78 -3.30 4.96
CA GLN A 18 11.88 -2.94 4.08
C GLN A 18 12.49 -4.15 3.40
N ASN A 19 12.82 -4.03 2.11
CA ASN A 19 13.50 -5.06 1.33
C ASN A 19 12.80 -6.44 1.39
N CYS A 20 11.48 -6.45 1.59
CA CYS A 20 10.69 -7.66 1.70
C CYS A 20 10.19 -8.14 0.34
N ASP A 21 9.99 -9.45 0.21
CA ASP A 21 9.24 -10.05 -0.88
C ASP A 21 7.82 -10.37 -0.38
N LEU A 22 6.85 -9.68 -0.95
CA LEU A 22 5.43 -9.74 -0.60
C LEU A 22 4.67 -10.39 -1.75
N GLN A 23 4.00 -11.52 -1.48
CA GLN A 23 3.37 -12.33 -2.52
C GLN A 23 1.87 -12.55 -2.29
N ALA A 24 1.05 -12.24 -3.29
CA ALA A 24 -0.34 -12.67 -3.33
C ALA A 24 -0.43 -14.12 -3.83
N ARG A 25 -1.09 -15.01 -3.08
CA ARG A 25 -1.38 -16.38 -3.52
C ARG A 25 -2.78 -16.51 -4.09
N ARG A 26 -3.08 -17.67 -4.69
CA ARG A 26 -4.45 -18.02 -5.10
C ARG A 26 -5.41 -17.89 -3.92
N PRO A 27 -6.45 -17.04 -4.00
CA PRO A 27 -7.50 -16.97 -2.99
C PRO A 27 -8.59 -18.03 -3.28
N ASN A 28 -9.62 -18.10 -2.43
CA ASN A 28 -10.80 -18.91 -2.74
C ASN A 28 -11.60 -18.26 -3.90
N LYS A 29 -12.57 -19.01 -4.44
CA LYS A 29 -13.49 -18.49 -5.47
C LYS A 29 -14.15 -17.18 -4.98
N GLU A 30 -14.35 -16.23 -5.89
CA GLU A 30 -14.98 -14.91 -5.65
C GLU A 30 -14.23 -13.94 -4.71
N GLN A 31 -13.18 -14.41 -4.03
CA GLN A 31 -12.32 -13.56 -3.22
C GLN A 31 -11.38 -12.72 -4.08
N LYS A 32 -10.93 -11.61 -3.49
CA LYS A 32 -9.93 -10.69 -4.04
C LYS A 32 -8.71 -10.73 -3.14
N ASN A 33 -7.52 -10.62 -3.73
CA ASN A 33 -6.31 -10.51 -2.93
C ASN A 33 -6.10 -9.06 -2.49
N ILE A 34 -5.77 -8.88 -1.22
CA ILE A 34 -5.56 -7.57 -0.61
C ILE A 34 -4.31 -7.65 0.26
N PHE A 35 -3.27 -6.89 -0.10
CA PHE A 35 -2.01 -6.88 0.65
C PHE A 35 -2.19 -6.27 2.03
N THR A 36 -2.80 -5.08 2.13
CA THR A 36 -2.95 -4.38 3.41
C THR A 36 -4.39 -4.07 3.82
N ALA A 37 -4.66 -4.15 5.12
CA ALA A 37 -5.90 -3.67 5.75
C ALA A 37 -5.56 -2.89 7.02
N GLN A 38 -5.16 -1.63 6.85
CA GLN A 38 -4.68 -0.81 7.97
C GLN A 38 -5.85 -0.28 8.81
N GLY A 39 -5.70 -0.38 10.12
CA GLY A 39 -6.77 -0.21 11.10
C GLY A 39 -6.69 1.06 11.96
N ARG A 40 -6.11 2.15 11.46
CA ARG A 40 -6.10 3.42 12.21
C ARG A 40 -7.50 4.02 12.25
N ASP A 41 -8.04 4.19 13.47
CA ASP A 41 -9.40 4.69 13.70
C ASP A 41 -9.44 6.09 14.34
N ASP A 42 -8.29 6.64 14.73
CA ASP A 42 -8.16 7.99 15.29
C ASP A 42 -7.07 8.77 14.51
N PRO A 43 -7.35 9.99 14.01
CA PRO A 43 -6.37 10.79 13.26
C PRO A 43 -5.14 11.18 14.08
N ASN A 44 -5.25 11.21 15.42
CA ASN A 44 -4.17 11.55 16.35
C ASN A 44 -3.22 10.37 16.60
N GLN A 45 -3.57 9.16 16.17
CA GLN A 45 -2.67 8.01 16.20
C GLN A 45 -1.58 8.16 15.14
N SER A 46 -0.33 7.93 15.55
CA SER A 46 0.86 7.95 14.68
C SER A 46 1.12 6.60 13.99
N THR A 47 0.10 5.76 13.88
CA THR A 47 0.14 4.40 13.32
C THR A 47 -0.01 4.36 11.81
N GLY A 48 0.39 3.26 11.19
CA GLY A 48 0.33 3.07 9.74
C GLY A 48 1.26 1.97 9.23
N ILE A 49 1.07 1.59 7.97
CA ILE A 49 1.92 0.63 7.25
C ILE A 49 2.78 1.36 6.22
N SER A 50 4.10 1.17 6.26
CA SER A 50 5.03 1.68 5.25
C SER A 50 5.75 0.51 4.56
N ILE A 51 5.66 0.42 3.23
CA ILE A 51 6.30 -0.60 2.40
C ILE A 51 7.39 0.07 1.56
N HIS A 52 8.65 -0.28 1.76
CA HIS A 52 9.81 0.39 1.16
C HIS A 52 10.80 -0.57 0.52
N LYS A 53 11.18 -0.33 -0.74
CA LYS A 53 12.13 -1.19 -1.48
C LYS A 53 11.72 -2.68 -1.49
N CYS A 54 10.41 -2.94 -1.48
CA CYS A 54 9.88 -4.30 -1.52
C CYS A 54 9.62 -4.76 -2.95
N LYS A 55 9.42 -6.08 -3.10
CA LYS A 55 8.87 -6.70 -4.31
C LYS A 55 7.42 -7.10 -4.01
N ILE A 56 6.47 -6.60 -4.79
CA ILE A 56 5.05 -6.90 -4.69
C ILE A 56 4.66 -7.70 -5.94
N ARG A 57 4.34 -8.99 -5.77
CA ARG A 57 4.14 -9.90 -6.91
C ARG A 57 3.15 -11.04 -6.63
N ALA A 58 2.81 -11.78 -7.68
CA ALA A 58 2.07 -13.03 -7.55
C ALA A 58 3.01 -14.16 -7.07
N ALA A 59 2.49 -15.04 -6.22
CA ALA A 59 3.05 -16.37 -6.00
C ALA A 59 2.79 -17.25 -7.24
N SER A 60 3.54 -18.35 -7.38
CA SER A 60 3.45 -19.25 -8.54
C SER A 60 2.03 -19.76 -8.81
N ASN A 61 1.28 -20.09 -7.75
CA ASN A 61 -0.08 -20.61 -7.85
C ASN A 61 -1.14 -19.55 -8.24
N LEU A 62 -0.77 -18.26 -8.24
CA LEU A 62 -1.60 -17.16 -8.74
C LEU A 62 -1.14 -16.71 -10.13
N ALA A 63 0.17 -16.72 -10.40
CA ALA A 63 0.76 -16.12 -11.61
C ALA A 63 0.13 -16.61 -12.92
N SER A 64 -0.18 -17.90 -13.04
CA SER A 64 -0.80 -18.49 -14.24
C SER A 64 -2.29 -18.18 -14.40
N ILE A 65 -2.95 -17.74 -13.34
CA ILE A 65 -4.40 -17.51 -13.28
C ILE A 65 -4.76 -16.12 -12.76
N GLN A 66 -3.80 -15.18 -12.76
CA GLN A 66 -3.99 -13.87 -12.12
C GLN A 66 -5.08 -13.03 -12.80
N SER A 67 -5.38 -13.30 -14.08
CA SER A 67 -6.51 -12.68 -14.78
C SER A 67 -7.87 -13.06 -14.17
N SER A 68 -7.96 -14.20 -13.48
CA SER A 68 -9.17 -14.66 -12.80
C SER A 68 -9.37 -14.06 -11.40
N PHE A 69 -8.36 -13.42 -10.82
CA PHE A 69 -8.40 -12.91 -9.44
C PHE A 69 -7.83 -11.49 -9.32
N SER A 70 -8.70 -10.53 -9.01
CA SER A 70 -8.25 -9.16 -8.77
C SER A 70 -7.40 -9.05 -7.50
N THR A 71 -6.30 -8.31 -7.58
CA THR A 71 -5.37 -8.10 -6.47
C THR A 71 -5.11 -6.60 -6.26
N TYR A 72 -5.10 -6.13 -5.01
CA TYR A 72 -4.94 -4.71 -4.67
C TYR A 72 -3.91 -4.51 -3.56
N LEU A 73 -3.30 -3.32 -3.51
CA LEU A 73 -2.34 -2.90 -2.49
C LEU A 73 -2.97 -2.86 -1.10
N GLY A 74 -4.24 -2.48 -1.00
CA GLY A 74 -4.94 -2.48 0.28
C GLY A 74 -6.36 -1.95 0.23
N ARG A 75 -7.03 -1.99 1.39
CA ARG A 75 -8.37 -1.43 1.63
C ARG A 75 -8.52 -0.91 3.06
N PRO A 76 -9.31 0.14 3.30
CA PRO A 76 -9.33 0.83 4.59
C PRO A 76 -10.18 0.06 5.62
N TRP A 77 -9.55 -0.71 6.50
CA TRP A 77 -10.28 -1.40 7.56
C TRP A 77 -10.94 -0.41 8.54
N LYS A 78 -10.29 0.73 8.78
CA LYS A 78 -10.78 1.80 9.66
C LYS A 78 -10.73 3.17 9.00
N LYS A 79 -11.45 4.14 9.61
CA LYS A 79 -11.77 5.44 8.99
C LYS A 79 -10.53 6.26 8.59
N TYR A 80 -9.44 6.14 9.33
CA TYR A 80 -8.21 6.90 9.10
C TYR A 80 -7.07 6.03 8.57
N SER A 81 -7.41 4.92 7.89
CA SER A 81 -6.45 3.96 7.33
C SER A 81 -5.28 4.66 6.64
N LYS A 82 -4.05 4.27 7.00
CA LYS A 82 -2.82 4.89 6.50
C LYS A 82 -1.82 3.86 6.00
N THR A 83 -1.61 3.82 4.69
CA THR A 83 -0.62 2.95 4.03
C THR A 83 0.17 3.72 2.99
N VAL A 84 1.49 3.53 2.95
CA VAL A 84 2.36 4.07 1.90
C VAL A 84 3.19 2.96 1.27
N VAL A 85 3.27 2.95 -0.06
CA VAL A 85 4.12 2.04 -0.83
C VAL A 85 5.14 2.87 -1.62
N MET A 86 6.43 2.64 -1.40
CA MET A 86 7.46 3.49 -1.99
C MET A 86 8.70 2.73 -2.44
N LYS A 87 9.32 3.24 -3.51
CA LYS A 87 10.56 2.72 -4.12
C LYS A 87 10.52 1.21 -4.35
N SER A 88 9.33 0.65 -4.60
CA SER A 88 9.09 -0.79 -4.65
C SER A 88 8.81 -1.25 -6.07
N LEU A 89 9.20 -2.48 -6.38
CA LEU A 89 8.82 -3.16 -7.62
C LEU A 89 7.39 -3.67 -7.47
N ILE A 90 6.48 -3.22 -8.33
CA ILE A 90 5.09 -3.67 -8.38
C ILE A 90 4.86 -4.42 -9.69
N SER A 91 4.63 -5.73 -9.61
CA SER A 91 4.33 -6.54 -10.79
C SER A 91 2.93 -6.26 -11.32
N ASN A 92 2.64 -6.73 -12.53
CA ASN A 92 1.33 -6.63 -13.17
C ASN A 92 0.19 -7.38 -12.44
N VAL A 93 0.44 -8.00 -11.28
CA VAL A 93 -0.60 -8.61 -10.46
C VAL A 93 -1.53 -7.55 -9.86
N ILE A 94 -1.02 -6.36 -9.55
CA ILE A 94 -1.82 -5.28 -8.96
C ILE A 94 -2.76 -4.71 -9.99
N HIS A 95 -4.05 -4.73 -9.66
CA HIS A 95 -5.11 -4.16 -10.49
C HIS A 95 -4.84 -2.67 -10.77
N PRO A 96 -5.13 -2.15 -11.98
CA PRO A 96 -4.94 -0.74 -12.36
C PRO A 96 -5.37 0.28 -11.30
N LYS A 97 -6.55 0.10 -10.69
CA LYS A 97 -7.04 0.95 -9.58
C LYS A 97 -6.11 1.05 -8.35
N GLY A 98 -5.18 0.11 -8.15
CA GLY A 98 -4.22 0.08 -7.04
C GLY A 98 -4.86 -0.34 -5.71
N TRP A 99 -5.92 0.34 -5.29
CA TRP A 99 -6.56 0.22 -3.98
C TRP A 99 -8.02 -0.21 -4.12
N PHE A 100 -8.57 -0.84 -3.07
CA PHE A 100 -9.94 -1.35 -3.05
C PHE A 100 -10.76 -0.64 -1.95
N PRO A 101 -12.01 -0.23 -2.23
CA PRO A 101 -12.88 0.32 -1.18
C PRO A 101 -13.24 -0.75 -0.14
N TRP A 102 -13.47 -0.34 1.11
CA TRP A 102 -13.98 -1.26 2.13
C TRP A 102 -15.48 -1.54 1.92
N SER A 103 -16.28 -0.47 1.88
CA SER A 103 -17.70 -0.49 1.57
C SER A 103 -18.16 0.91 1.14
N GLY A 104 -18.80 1.02 -0.02
CA GLY A 104 -19.26 2.30 -0.57
C GLY A 104 -18.19 3.40 -0.49
N ASN A 105 -18.57 4.54 0.11
CA ASN A 105 -17.70 5.70 0.30
C ASN A 105 -16.98 5.73 1.66
N PHE A 106 -17.00 4.64 2.43
CA PHE A 106 -16.36 4.58 3.74
C PHE A 106 -14.86 4.93 3.67
N ALA A 107 -14.42 5.78 4.59
CA ALA A 107 -13.04 6.24 4.76
C ALA A 107 -12.41 7.01 3.58
N LEU A 108 -13.05 7.09 2.41
CA LEU A 108 -12.41 7.65 1.20
C LEU A 108 -12.01 9.12 1.35
N SER A 109 -12.70 9.90 2.19
CA SER A 109 -12.35 11.30 2.48
C SER A 109 -11.31 11.48 3.58
N THR A 110 -11.04 10.46 4.39
CA THR A 110 -10.23 10.56 5.62
C THR A 110 -8.99 9.67 5.62
N LEU A 111 -8.96 8.62 4.80
CA LEU A 111 -7.82 7.73 4.65
C LEU A 111 -6.63 8.44 4.03
N PHE A 112 -5.47 7.83 4.16
CA PHE A 112 -4.25 8.27 3.50
C PHE A 112 -3.57 7.08 2.81
N TYR A 113 -3.72 6.99 1.49
CA TYR A 113 -2.99 6.05 0.64
C TYR A 113 -2.08 6.81 -0.32
N GLY A 114 -0.82 6.41 -0.33
CA GLY A 114 0.22 7.06 -1.11
C GLY A 114 1.16 6.08 -1.79
N GLU A 115 1.57 6.42 -3.00
CA GLU A 115 2.60 5.72 -3.77
C GLU A 115 3.73 6.71 -4.12
N TYR A 116 4.99 6.28 -4.07
CA TYR A 116 6.12 7.14 -4.42
C TYR A 116 7.29 6.38 -5.03
N GLY A 117 7.68 6.75 -6.26
CA GLY A 117 8.86 6.18 -6.94
C GLY A 117 8.79 4.66 -7.13
N ASN A 118 7.57 4.08 -7.16
CA ASN A 118 7.37 2.68 -7.48
C ASN A 118 7.57 2.45 -8.98
N PHE A 119 8.00 1.24 -9.34
CA PHE A 119 8.28 0.87 -10.73
C PHE A 119 7.78 -0.54 -11.05
N GLY A 120 7.78 -0.90 -12.33
CA GLY A 120 7.31 -2.20 -12.82
C GLY A 120 5.95 -2.12 -13.52
N ALA A 121 5.57 -3.20 -14.19
CA ALA A 121 4.36 -3.24 -15.03
C ALA A 121 3.06 -2.94 -14.26
N GLY A 122 3.06 -3.13 -12.94
CA GLY A 122 1.93 -2.81 -12.08
C GLY A 122 1.75 -1.33 -11.79
N THR A 123 2.64 -0.42 -12.18
CA THR A 123 2.50 1.03 -11.90
C THR A 123 1.97 1.85 -13.07
N SER A 124 1.97 1.32 -14.30
CA SER A 124 1.70 2.07 -15.53
C SER A 124 0.22 2.39 -15.81
N LYS A 125 -0.72 1.82 -15.04
CA LYS A 125 -2.17 1.94 -15.28
C LYS A 125 -2.94 2.46 -14.07
N ARG A 126 -2.31 3.23 -13.19
CA ARG A 126 -3.01 3.80 -12.01
C ARG A 126 -4.17 4.67 -12.47
N VAL A 127 -5.39 4.32 -12.04
CA VAL A 127 -6.57 5.17 -12.22
C VAL A 127 -6.61 6.14 -11.05
N ASN A 128 -6.80 7.43 -11.34
CA ASN A 128 -6.96 8.45 -10.30
C ASN A 128 -8.25 8.14 -9.51
N LEU A 129 -8.10 7.64 -8.28
CA LEU A 129 -9.18 7.67 -7.30
C LEU A 129 -8.97 8.94 -6.49
N ALA A 130 -10.00 9.76 -6.29
CA ALA A 130 -9.90 11.02 -5.54
C ALA A 130 -9.30 10.88 -4.12
N SER A 131 -9.26 9.66 -3.57
CA SER A 131 -8.67 9.31 -2.27
C SER A 131 -7.21 8.83 -2.33
N ILE A 132 -6.70 8.46 -3.52
CA ILE A 132 -5.29 8.15 -3.74
C ILE A 132 -4.58 9.48 -3.93
N ARG A 133 -3.60 9.74 -3.08
CA ARG A 133 -2.80 10.96 -3.18
C ARG A 133 -1.45 10.60 -3.76
N ASP A 134 -1.10 11.23 -4.88
CA ASP A 134 0.29 11.26 -5.32
C ASP A 134 1.09 12.01 -4.26
N VAL A 135 2.06 11.31 -3.68
CA VAL A 135 2.87 11.87 -2.59
C VAL A 135 4.08 12.56 -3.19
N CYS A 136 4.02 13.88 -3.27
CA CYS A 136 5.17 14.71 -3.60
C CYS A 136 6.02 14.95 -2.34
N TRP A 137 7.28 14.52 -2.35
CA TRP A 137 8.23 14.87 -1.31
C TRP A 137 8.66 16.34 -1.49
N THR A 138 8.28 17.21 -0.56
CA THR A 138 8.83 18.58 -0.54
C THR A 138 10.20 18.59 0.16
N LYS A 139 11.24 18.67 -0.68
CA LYS A 139 12.68 18.81 -0.41
C LYS A 139 13.40 17.63 0.28
N PRO A 140 14.58 17.20 -0.25
CA PRO A 140 15.48 16.33 0.50
C PRO A 140 16.09 17.18 1.62
N LYS A 141 15.70 16.94 2.87
CA LYS A 141 16.68 17.12 3.93
C LYS A 141 17.70 16.01 3.69
N THR A 142 18.95 16.37 3.41
CA THR A 142 20.07 15.45 3.45
C THR A 142 20.04 14.76 4.82
N TYR A 143 19.76 13.47 4.82
CA TYR A 143 19.73 12.69 6.06
C TYR A 143 21.01 11.86 6.10
N PRO A 144 21.89 12.09 7.09
CA PRO A 144 23.14 11.36 7.23
C PRO A 144 22.88 9.85 7.34
N ASP A 145 23.85 9.07 6.86
CA ASP A 145 23.88 7.61 6.90
C ASP A 145 23.81 7.10 8.35
N GLY A 146 22.60 6.99 8.89
CA GLY A 146 22.39 6.54 10.28
C GLY A 146 20.96 6.70 10.81
N PHE A 147 19.99 6.96 9.93
CA PHE A 147 18.63 7.36 10.31
C PHE A 147 17.89 6.27 11.12
N ARG A 148 17.51 6.59 12.37
CA ARG A 148 16.61 5.76 13.19
C ARG A 148 15.17 5.88 12.65
N GLN A 149 14.83 4.94 11.77
CA GLN A 149 13.66 4.83 10.88
C GLN A 149 12.23 4.94 11.47
N ARG A 150 11.97 5.30 12.74
CA ARG A 150 10.67 4.99 13.38
C ARG A 150 9.60 6.09 13.47
N LYS A 151 9.94 7.39 13.45
CA LYS A 151 8.93 8.46 13.66
C LYS A 151 8.67 9.39 12.47
N GLU A 152 9.58 9.48 11.51
CA GLU A 152 9.59 10.61 10.56
C GLU A 152 9.08 10.30 9.15
N TYR A 153 8.83 9.02 8.82
CA TYR A 153 8.28 8.65 7.52
C TYR A 153 6.84 9.14 7.30
N PHE A 154 6.06 9.25 8.37
CA PHE A 154 4.69 9.73 8.30
C PHE A 154 4.55 11.26 8.39
N SER A 155 5.58 11.96 8.85
CA SER A 155 5.64 13.43 8.91
C SER A 155 6.19 14.06 7.63
N ALA A 156 6.94 13.29 6.83
CA ALA A 156 7.53 13.77 5.57
C ALA A 156 6.62 13.59 4.34
N VAL A 157 5.45 12.99 4.54
CA VAL A 157 4.43 12.81 3.51
C VAL A 157 3.43 13.97 3.61
N LYS A 158 3.68 15.06 2.87
CA LYS A 158 2.71 16.13 2.64
C LYS A 158 2.04 15.91 1.29
N VAL A 159 0.73 16.09 1.25
CA VAL A 159 -0.02 16.18 0.00
C VAL A 159 0.44 17.45 -0.69
N GLY A 160 0.94 17.36 -1.92
CA GLY A 160 1.08 18.55 -2.76
C GLY A 160 -0.33 19.11 -2.96
N ARG A 161 -0.62 20.26 -2.35
CA ARG A 161 -1.67 21.13 -2.86
C ARG A 161 -0.94 22.06 -3.81
N ASP A 162 -1.29 21.97 -5.08
CA ASP A 162 -1.11 23.09 -6.00
C ASP A 162 -2.07 24.22 -5.57
#